data_AF-A0A4S8J3R2-F1
#
_entry.id   AF-A0A4S8J3R2-F1
#
_cell.length_a   1.000
_cell.length_b   1.000
_cell.length_c   1.000
_cell.angle_alpha   90.00
_cell.angle_beta   90.00
_cell.angle_gamma   90.00
#
_symmetry.space_group_name_H-M   'P 1'
#
loop_
_entity.id
_entity.type
_entity.pdbx_description
1 polymer ?
#
loop_
_entity_poly.entity_id
_entity_poly.type
_entity_poly.pdbx_seq_one_letter_code
_entity_poly.pdbx_strand_id
1 'polypeptide(L)' 'MDSSLQLFKMEDVSMGMWVKQYNSSKAIQYSHSWKFCQYGCMENYYTAHYQSPRQMLCLWDKLARGRAHCCNFR' A
#
# COMPACT_ATOMS: atom_id res chain seq x y z
N MET A 1 -5.07 30.92 -16.00
CA MET A 1 -5.49 29.79 -15.15
C MET A 1 -4.29 29.42 -14.32
N ASP A 2 -4.36 29.65 -13.01
CA ASP A 2 -3.23 29.44 -12.11
C ASP A 2 -2.90 27.95 -12.03
N SER A 3 -1.78 27.56 -12.62
CA SER A 3 -1.25 26.21 -12.66
C SER A 3 -0.40 25.91 -11.42
N SER A 4 -0.88 26.31 -10.24
CA SER A 4 -0.24 26.03 -8.97
C SER A 4 -0.70 24.66 -8.47
N LEU A 5 0.24 23.70 -8.42
CA LEU A 5 0.02 22.41 -7.76
C LEU A 5 -0.16 22.67 -6.27
N GLN A 6 -1.39 22.66 -5.78
CA GLN A 6 -1.66 22.71 -4.34
C GLN A 6 -1.20 21.41 -3.70
N LEU A 7 -0.04 21.45 -3.06
CA LEU A 7 0.46 20.34 -2.27
C LEU A 7 -0.43 20.20 -1.03
N PHE A 8 -1.20 19.12 -0.99
CA PHE A 8 -1.94 18.73 0.19
C PHE A 8 -1.04 17.91 1.13
N LYS A 9 -1.09 18.25 2.42
CA LYS A 9 -0.45 17.46 3.48
C LYS A 9 -1.29 16.19 3.69
N MET A 10 -1.05 15.19 2.85
CA MET A 10 -1.52 13.79 2.88
C MET A 10 -1.53 13.28 1.42
N GLU A 11 -0.55 12.43 1.08
CA GLU A 11 -0.38 11.94 -0.29
C GLU A 11 -1.55 11.04 -0.74
N ASP A 12 -2.07 10.22 0.16
CA ASP A 12 -3.20 9.32 -0.05
C ASP A 12 -4.52 10.09 -0.28
N VAL A 13 -4.74 11.17 0.46
CA VAL A 13 -5.88 12.08 0.23
C VAL A 13 -5.75 12.77 -1.13
N SER A 14 -4.54 13.20 -1.50
CA SER A 14 -4.27 13.82 -2.80
C SER A 14 -4.57 12.86 -3.95
N MET A 15 -4.18 11.59 -3.80
CA MET A 15 -4.52 10.53 -4.75
C MET A 15 -6.03 10.32 -4.84
N GLY A 16 -6.76 10.33 -3.73
CA GLY A 16 -8.22 10.22 -3.72
C GLY A 16 -8.93 11.38 -4.44
N MET A 17 -8.44 12.61 -4.27
CA MET A 17 -8.94 13.78 -5.00
C MET A 17 -8.71 13.64 -6.51
N TRP A 18 -7.52 13.18 -6.90
CA TRP A 18 -7.19 12.93 -8.31
C TRP A 18 -8.07 11.82 -8.90
N VAL A 19 -8.28 10.70 -8.20
CA VAL A 19 -9.19 9.61 -8.61
C VAL A 19 -10.59 10.16 -8.86
N LYS A 20 -11.12 11.02 -7.97
CA LYS A 20 -12.42 11.65 -8.16
C LYS A 20 -12.48 12.49 -9.44
N GLN A 21 -11.45 13.28 -9.73
CA GLN A 21 -11.37 14.07 -10.95
C GLN A 21 -11.26 13.18 -12.20
N TYR A 22 -10.41 12.15 -12.14
CA TYR A 22 -10.15 11.22 -13.24
C TYR A 22 -11.40 10.43 -13.66
N ASN A 23 -12.29 10.12 -12.71
CA ASN A 23 -13.54 9.40 -12.99
C ASN A 23 -14.47 10.12 -13.98
N SER A 24 -14.31 11.45 -14.14
CA SER A 24 -15.04 12.23 -15.15
C SER A 24 -14.58 11.95 -16.59
N SER A 25 -13.34 11.48 -16.76
CA SER A 25 -12.74 11.15 -18.06
C SER A 25 -12.87 9.68 -18.41
N LYS A 26 -12.72 8.79 -17.43
CA LYS A 26 -12.82 7.34 -17.61
C LYS A 26 -13.42 6.71 -16.35
N ALA A 27 -14.38 5.81 -16.55
CA ALA A 27 -15.02 5.09 -15.46
C ALA A 27 -14.00 4.28 -14.65
N ILE A 28 -13.97 4.53 -13.34
CA ILE A 28 -13.07 3.87 -12.41
C ILE A 28 -13.69 2.57 -11.91
N GLN A 29 -12.89 1.50 -11.91
CA GLN A 29 -13.25 0.19 -11.38
C GLN A 29 -12.51 -0.04 -10.06
N TYR A 30 -13.28 -0.27 -8.99
CA TYR A 30 -12.71 -0.58 -7.68
C TYR A 30 -12.69 -2.11 -7.48
N SER A 31 -11.51 -2.66 -7.25
CA SER A 31 -11.34 -4.08 -6.91
C SER A 31 -10.97 -4.21 -5.43
N HIS A 32 -11.82 -4.91 -4.68
CA HIS A 32 -11.54 -5.24 -3.29
C HIS A 32 -10.88 -6.61 -3.22
N SER A 33 -9.74 -6.69 -2.55
CA SER A 33 -9.06 -7.96 -2.32
C SER A 33 -8.54 -7.99 -0.91
N TRP A 34 -8.86 -9.08 -0.20
CA TRP A 34 -8.32 -9.33 1.13
C TRP A 34 -6.79 -9.31 1.12
N LYS A 35 -6.13 -9.65 0.00
CA LYS A 35 -4.66 -9.63 -0.13
C LYS A 35 -4.02 -8.27 0.18
N PHE A 36 -4.77 -7.17 0.15
CA PHE A 36 -4.33 -5.85 0.62
C PHE A 36 -4.82 -5.63 2.05
N CYS A 37 -4.01 -6.02 3.04
CA CYS A 37 -4.37 -5.89 4.45
C CYS A 37 -3.62 -4.73 5.14
N GLN A 38 -4.36 -4.01 5.99
CA GLN A 38 -3.86 -2.91 6.81
C GLN A 38 -3.57 -3.31 8.27
N TYR A 39 -3.97 -4.51 8.72
CA TYR A 39 -3.86 -4.90 10.13
C TYR A 39 -2.46 -5.34 10.57
N GLY A 40 -1.54 -5.58 9.63
CA GLY A 40 -0.19 -6.04 9.96
C GLY A 40 0.42 -6.88 8.85
N CYS A 41 1.15 -7.93 9.22
CA CYS A 41 1.61 -8.96 8.30
C CYS A 41 0.71 -10.20 8.42
N MET A 42 0.20 -10.69 7.29
CA MET A 42 -0.51 -11.96 7.21
C MET A 42 0.02 -12.83 6.05
N GLU A 43 -0.03 -14.14 6.25
CA GLU A 43 0.39 -15.12 5.24
C GLU A 43 -0.53 -15.11 4.02
N ASN A 44 0.06 -15.17 2.82
CA ASN A 44 -0.63 -15.08 1.51
C ASN A 44 -1.23 -13.70 1.18
N TYR A 45 -0.74 -12.63 1.82
CA TYR A 45 -1.10 -11.24 1.51
C TYR A 45 0.02 -10.55 0.73
N TYR A 46 -0.33 -9.51 -0.03
CA TYR A 46 0.63 -8.73 -0.81
C TYR A 46 1.31 -7.64 0.00
N THR A 47 0.62 -7.11 1.02
CA THR A 47 1.12 -6.02 1.85
C THR A 47 1.35 -6.49 3.28
N ALA A 48 2.47 -6.05 3.87
CA ALA A 48 2.73 -6.16 5.30
C ALA A 48 2.76 -4.75 5.90
N HIS A 49 1.90 -4.48 6.87
CA HIS A 49 1.76 -3.19 7.52
C HIS A 49 2.42 -3.19 8.91
N TYR A 50 2.84 -2.01 9.40
CA TYR A 50 3.48 -1.82 10.71
C TYR A 50 4.73 -2.68 10.96
N GLN A 51 5.63 -2.77 9.98
CA GLN A 51 6.88 -3.52 10.09
C GLN A 51 8.04 -2.62 10.56
N SER A 52 8.75 -3.06 11.60
CA SER A 52 10.01 -2.44 12.02
C SER A 52 11.14 -2.68 11.01
N PRO A 53 12.23 -1.90 11.04
CA PRO A 53 13.38 -2.13 10.17
C PRO A 53 13.94 -3.56 10.22
N ARG A 54 13.98 -4.19 11.40
CA ARG A 54 14.42 -5.59 11.55
C ARG A 54 13.46 -6.58 10.89
N GLN A 55 12.15 -6.35 11.01
CA GLN A 55 11.16 -7.18 10.34
C GLN A 55 11.23 -7.04 8.82
N MET A 56 11.48 -5.83 8.30
CA MET A 56 11.65 -5.62 6.86
C MET A 56 12.82 -6.44 6.30
N LEU A 57 13.95 -6.49 7.01
CA LEU A 57 15.10 -7.33 6.63
C LEU A 57 14.75 -8.82 6.66
N CYS A 58 14.03 -9.28 7.68
CA CYS A 58 13.57 -10.67 7.79
C CYS A 58 12.59 -11.04 6.66
N LEU A 59 11.64 -10.17 6.35
CA LEU A 59 10.70 -10.36 5.24
C LEU A 59 11.44 -10.48 3.92
N TRP A 60 12.45 -9.62 3.71
CA TRP A 60 13.28 -9.65 2.51
C TRP A 60 14.08 -10.95 2.37
N ASP A 61 14.75 -11.42 3.44
CA ASP A 61 15.48 -12.70 3.41
C ASP A 61 14.55 -13.88 3.09
N LYS A 62 13.37 -13.93 3.71
CA LYS A 62 12.39 -14.98 3.43
C LYS A 62 11.88 -14.92 1.99
N LEU A 63 11.58 -13.72 1.49
CA LEU A 63 11.12 -13.51 0.11
C LEU A 63 12.19 -13.91 -0.90
N ALA A 64 13.46 -13.57 -0.68
CA ALA A 64 14.58 -13.96 -1.52
C ALA A 64 14.75 -15.49 -1.62
N ARG A 65 14.27 -16.25 -0.62
CA ARG A 65 14.25 -17.72 -0.58
C ARG A 65 12.91 -18.31 -1.08
N GLY A 66 12.04 -17.49 -1.66
CA GLY A 66 10.73 -17.90 -2.18
C GLY A 66 9.66 -18.14 -1.10
N ARG A 67 9.84 -17.60 0.11
CA ARG A 67 8.89 -17.76 1.22
C ARG A 67 8.32 -16.40 1.62
N ALA A 68 7.13 -16.05 1.16
CA ALA A 68 6.46 -14.81 1.54
C ALA A 68 5.80 -14.91 2.92
N HIS A 69 6.57 -15.25 3.96
CA HIS A 69 6.07 -15.49 5.31
C HIS A 69 6.40 -14.37 6.29
N CYS A 70 5.48 -14.12 7.22
CA CYS A 70 5.59 -13.10 8.23
C CYS A 70 6.69 -13.36 9.24
N CYS A 71 7.23 -12.28 9.81
CA CYS A 71 8.32 -12.32 10.78
C CYS A 71 7.77 -12.06 12.19
N ASN A 72 7.91 -13.05 13.06
CA ASN A 72 7.55 -12.90 14.47
C ASN A 72 8.72 -12.30 15.24
N PHE A 73 8.40 -11.42 16.18
CA PHE A 73 9.31 -11.15 17.29
C PHE A 73 9.14 -12.27 18.29
N ARG A 74 10.13 -13.15 18.36
CA ARG A 74 10.39 -13.89 19.58
C ARG A 74 11.64 -13.29 20.22
#